data_AF-A0A2T2PAU5-F1
#
_entry.id   AF-A0A2T2PAU5-F1
#
_cell.length_a   1.000
_cell.length_b   1.000
_cell.length_c   1.000
_cell.angle_alpha   90.00
_cell.angle_beta   90.00
_cell.angle_gamma   90.00
#
_symmetry.space_group_name_H-M   'P 1'
#
loop_
_entity.id
_entity.type
_entity.pdbx_description
1 polymer ?
#
loop_
_entity_poly.entity_id
_entity_poly.type
_entity_poly.pdbx_seq_one_letter_code
_entity_poly.pdbx_strand_id
1 'polypeptide(L)'
;MDRYQPDHGAPLSVYHRRYDRPNRSPSRTRKDRTQTTKGRHRRGRSRSLSRSRIDTSTQLPYPNPPSPSEGRRPEAYTDSYHRRERHRNNSIDVSLPKNFKIPLTCFFWYFNGRCNKRDEDCAYAHWNTGHFAGAPISIPTANGVESVAGKKARDFTSELPRPSVYALEEREEAIKVKEQELESRERNVEKREEDLEKTTRLREKEFRLREKRLTRKEEALRHANSSPQT
;
A
#
# COMPACT_ATOMS: atom_id res chain seq x y z
N MET A 1 -43.45 -17.03 60.75
CA MET A 1 -42.63 -17.76 59.75
C MET A 1 -42.64 -16.93 58.49
N ASP A 2 -41.82 -15.88 58.46
CA ASP A 2 -41.72 -14.96 57.33
C ASP A 2 -40.66 -15.46 56.37
N ARG A 3 -41.10 -15.76 55.14
CA ARG A 3 -40.23 -16.20 54.05
C ARG A 3 -39.48 -14.98 53.50
N TYR A 4 -38.21 -14.90 53.83
CA TYR A 4 -37.24 -14.03 53.19
C TYR A 4 -37.10 -14.44 51.71
N GLN A 5 -37.59 -13.61 50.78
CA GLN A 5 -37.26 -13.73 49.36
C GLN A 5 -36.00 -12.92 49.07
N PRO A 6 -34.94 -13.52 48.50
CA PRO A 6 -33.77 -12.78 48.08
C PRO A 6 -34.07 -12.00 46.80
N ASP A 7 -33.83 -10.69 46.84
CA ASP A 7 -33.85 -9.79 45.69
C ASP A 7 -32.90 -10.32 44.60
N HIS A 8 -33.48 -10.72 43.48
CA HIS A 8 -32.74 -11.01 42.27
C HIS A 8 -32.22 -9.69 41.69
N GLY A 9 -30.98 -9.37 42.03
CA GLY A 9 -30.23 -8.24 41.51
C GLY A 9 -30.35 -8.16 40.00
N ALA A 10 -30.86 -7.01 39.54
CA ALA A 10 -30.92 -6.66 38.13
C ALA A 10 -29.52 -6.79 37.50
N PRO A 11 -29.40 -7.39 36.30
CA PRO A 11 -28.12 -7.46 35.62
C PRO A 11 -27.63 -6.04 35.33
N LEU A 12 -26.39 -5.77 35.73
CA LEU A 12 -25.65 -4.56 35.37
C LEU A 12 -25.72 -4.40 33.85
N SER A 13 -26.62 -3.52 33.41
CA SER A 13 -26.70 -2.99 32.07
C SER A 13 -25.31 -2.46 31.72
N VAL A 14 -24.59 -3.24 30.92
CA VAL A 14 -23.39 -2.83 30.23
C VAL A 14 -23.76 -1.56 29.46
N TYR A 15 -23.38 -0.41 30.02
CA TYR A 15 -23.37 0.84 29.28
C TYR A 15 -22.40 0.64 28.12
N HIS A 16 -22.92 0.18 26.99
CA HIS A 16 -22.32 0.47 25.70
C HIS A 16 -22.30 1.99 25.59
N ARG A 17 -21.15 2.59 25.92
CA ARG A 17 -20.79 3.93 25.45
C ARG A 17 -20.95 3.91 23.95
N ARG A 18 -22.10 4.39 23.49
CA ARG A 18 -22.24 4.92 22.14
C ARG A 18 -21.19 6.02 22.06
N TYR A 19 -20.07 5.71 21.45
CA TYR A 19 -19.22 6.76 20.92
C TYR A 19 -20.08 7.50 19.91
N ASP A 20 -20.47 8.71 20.28
CA ASP A 20 -21.06 9.68 19.38
C ASP A 20 -20.14 9.76 18.16
N ARG A 21 -20.62 9.16 17.07
CA ARG A 21 -20.01 9.25 15.75
C ARG A 21 -20.07 10.74 15.39
N PRO A 22 -18.93 11.44 15.20
CA PRO A 22 -18.98 12.80 14.74
C PRO A 22 -19.66 12.84 13.38
N ASN A 23 -20.84 13.44 13.39
CA ASN A 23 -21.48 14.21 12.32
C ASN A 23 -21.06 13.78 10.90
N ARG A 24 -21.78 12.79 10.35
CA ARG A 24 -21.85 12.56 8.92
C ARG A 24 -22.30 13.87 8.28
N SER A 25 -21.43 14.44 7.45
CA SER A 25 -21.68 15.64 6.66
C SER A 25 -23.05 15.58 5.98
N PRO A 26 -23.75 16.71 5.86
CA PRO A 26 -25.09 16.75 5.29
C PRO A 26 -25.07 16.19 3.87
N SER A 27 -25.91 15.17 3.68
CA SER A 27 -26.32 14.63 2.39
C SER A 27 -26.59 15.78 1.43
N ARG A 28 -25.74 15.93 0.41
CA ARG A 28 -26.05 16.75 -0.75
C ARG A 28 -27.41 16.31 -1.28
N THR A 29 -28.37 17.21 -1.22
CA THR A 29 -29.69 17.08 -1.80
C THR A 29 -29.54 16.74 -3.27
N ARG A 30 -29.82 15.48 -3.57
CA ARG A 30 -29.93 14.92 -4.90
C ARG A 30 -31.18 15.52 -5.52
N LYS A 31 -31.03 16.69 -6.18
CA LYS A 31 -32.09 17.28 -6.98
C LYS A 31 -32.53 16.27 -8.03
N ASP A 32 -33.84 16.11 -8.09
CA ASP A 32 -34.60 15.32 -9.04
C ASP A 32 -34.08 15.50 -10.46
N ARG A 33 -33.63 14.39 -11.05
CA ARG A 33 -33.64 14.24 -12.50
C ARG A 33 -34.57 13.09 -12.82
N THR A 34 -35.83 13.47 -12.98
CA THR A 34 -36.90 12.64 -13.52
C THR A 34 -36.52 12.15 -14.92
N GLN A 35 -36.49 10.83 -15.02
CA GLN A 35 -37.05 9.98 -16.08
C GLN A 35 -36.65 10.15 -17.56
N THR A 36 -36.69 9.00 -18.24
CA THR A 36 -36.67 8.78 -19.69
C THR A 36 -35.24 8.74 -20.27
N THR A 37 -34.73 7.68 -20.91
CA THR A 37 -35.37 6.59 -21.64
C THR A 37 -34.46 5.34 -21.70
N LYS A 38 -35.13 4.19 -21.71
CA LYS A 38 -34.87 2.99 -22.53
C LYS A 38 -33.53 2.27 -22.34
N GLY A 39 -33.67 1.07 -21.77
CA GLY A 39 -32.61 0.12 -21.60
C GLY A 39 -32.03 -0.40 -22.90
N ARG A 40 -30.84 -0.97 -22.78
CA ARG A 40 -30.40 -2.08 -23.60
C ARG A 40 -29.61 -3.04 -22.73
N HIS A 41 -30.24 -4.17 -22.46
CA HIS A 41 -29.57 -5.40 -22.07
C HIS A 41 -28.37 -5.63 -23.01
N ARG A 42 -27.15 -5.71 -22.45
CA ARG A 42 -26.10 -6.53 -23.06
C ARG A 42 -25.72 -7.62 -22.08
N ARG A 43 -26.34 -8.76 -22.37
CA ARG A 43 -26.07 -10.10 -21.85
C ARG A 43 -24.57 -10.37 -21.83
N GLY A 44 -24.17 -11.13 -20.83
CA GLY A 44 -22.82 -11.63 -20.64
C GLY A 44 -22.22 -12.23 -21.90
N ARG A 45 -20.92 -12.02 -22.04
CA ARG A 45 -20.10 -12.74 -23.00
C ARG A 45 -19.02 -13.47 -22.23
N SER A 46 -19.43 -14.60 -21.68
CA SER A 46 -18.54 -15.70 -21.30
C SER A 46 -17.71 -16.04 -22.53
N ARG A 47 -16.49 -15.52 -22.60
CA ARG A 47 -15.47 -15.98 -23.55
C ARG A 47 -14.73 -17.14 -22.89
N SER A 48 -15.37 -18.29 -22.93
CA SER A 48 -14.68 -19.58 -22.96
C SER A 48 -13.81 -19.60 -24.22
N LEU A 49 -12.52 -19.31 -24.06
CA LEU A 49 -11.52 -19.57 -25.08
C LEU A 49 -11.28 -21.07 -25.10
N SER A 50 -12.09 -21.74 -25.92
CA SER A 50 -11.84 -23.06 -26.45
C SER A 50 -10.42 -23.10 -27.02
N ARG A 51 -9.53 -23.84 -26.36
CA ARG A 51 -8.27 -24.28 -26.92
C ARG A 51 -8.59 -25.11 -28.16
N SER A 52 -8.45 -24.52 -29.34
CA SER A 52 -8.40 -25.26 -30.59
C SER A 52 -7.20 -26.19 -30.53
N ARG A 53 -7.46 -27.50 -30.47
CA ARG A 53 -6.53 -28.54 -30.90
C ARG A 53 -6.13 -28.19 -32.33
N ILE A 54 -4.88 -27.76 -32.51
CA ILE A 54 -4.29 -27.72 -33.83
C ILE A 54 -3.99 -29.17 -34.17
N ASP A 55 -4.82 -29.72 -35.04
CA ASP A 55 -4.66 -31.03 -35.61
C ASP A 55 -3.36 -31.04 -36.41
N THR A 56 -2.44 -31.90 -35.98
CA THR A 56 -1.08 -32.00 -36.50
C THR A 56 -1.10 -33.01 -37.65
N SER A 57 -1.72 -32.67 -38.78
CA SER A 57 -1.71 -33.56 -39.95
C SER A 57 -1.96 -32.84 -41.27
N THR A 58 -1.16 -31.80 -41.55
CA THR A 58 -0.88 -31.40 -42.93
C THR A 58 0.63 -31.36 -43.07
N GLN A 59 1.22 -32.52 -43.39
CA GLN A 59 2.58 -32.59 -43.93
C GLN A 59 2.55 -31.85 -45.27
N LEU A 60 2.93 -30.57 -45.24
CA LEU A 60 3.36 -29.91 -46.46
C LEU A 60 4.69 -30.57 -46.87
N PRO A 61 4.86 -30.96 -48.13
CA PRO A 61 6.14 -31.44 -48.63
C PRO A 61 7.14 -30.29 -48.52
N TYR A 62 8.05 -30.40 -47.56
CA TYR A 62 9.24 -29.57 -47.54
C TYR A 62 9.95 -29.78 -48.88
N PRO A 63 10.19 -28.73 -49.69
CA PRO A 63 11.08 -28.87 -50.82
C PRO A 63 12.42 -29.35 -50.28
N ASN A 64 12.90 -30.47 -50.83
CA ASN A 64 14.19 -31.04 -50.48
C ASN A 64 15.24 -29.92 -50.46
N PRO A 65 15.98 -29.73 -49.35
CA PRO A 65 17.10 -28.80 -49.35
C PRO A 65 18.05 -29.22 -50.48
N PRO A 66 18.53 -28.28 -51.30
CA PRO A 66 19.44 -28.60 -52.39
C PRO A 66 20.63 -29.36 -51.81
N SER A 67 20.91 -30.52 -52.41
CA SER A 67 22.06 -31.35 -52.08
C SER A 67 23.31 -30.48 -52.01
N PRO A 68 24.15 -30.62 -50.97
CA PRO A 68 25.35 -29.82 -50.82
C PRO A 68 26.27 -30.16 -51.99
N SER A 69 26.35 -29.23 -52.95
CA SER A 69 27.36 -29.27 -53.98
C SER A 69 28.71 -29.11 -53.27
N GLU A 70 29.50 -30.17 -53.33
CA GLU A 70 30.89 -30.21 -52.92
C GLU A 70 31.67 -29.19 -53.75
N GLY A 71 31.79 -27.97 -53.25
CA GLY A 71 32.44 -26.92 -54.02
C GLY A 71 32.49 -25.58 -53.33
N ARG A 72 33.62 -25.33 -52.65
CA ARG A 72 34.10 -24.05 -52.08
C ARG A 72 33.50 -23.66 -50.72
N ARG A 73 34.29 -23.96 -49.68
CA ARG A 73 34.26 -23.30 -48.36
C ARG A 73 34.25 -21.77 -48.50
N PRO A 74 33.25 -21.06 -47.95
CA PRO A 74 33.40 -19.68 -47.52
C PRO A 74 33.86 -19.69 -46.05
N GLU A 75 35.17 -19.62 -45.84
CA GLU A 75 35.82 -19.65 -44.51
C GLU A 75 35.67 -18.34 -43.73
N ALA A 76 34.68 -17.48 -44.06
CA ALA A 76 34.66 -16.07 -43.62
C ALA A 76 33.30 -15.57 -43.06
N TYR A 77 32.35 -16.45 -42.70
CA TYR A 77 31.01 -15.99 -42.25
C TYR A 77 30.70 -16.22 -40.75
N THR A 78 31.55 -16.91 -39.99
CA THR A 78 31.25 -17.23 -38.58
C THR A 78 31.72 -16.18 -37.56
N ASP A 79 32.50 -15.15 -37.97
CA ASP A 79 33.07 -14.18 -37.00
C ASP A 79 32.12 -12.99 -36.65
N SER A 80 31.04 -12.81 -37.42
CA SER A 80 30.08 -11.72 -37.18
C SER A 80 29.22 -11.92 -35.93
N TYR A 81 28.99 -13.16 -35.48
CA TYR A 81 28.11 -13.43 -34.34
C TYR A 81 28.84 -13.35 -32.99
N HIS A 82 30.12 -13.71 -32.92
CA HIS A 82 30.89 -13.62 -31.68
C HIS A 82 31.33 -12.20 -31.31
N ARG A 83 31.39 -11.27 -32.27
CA ARG A 83 31.75 -9.86 -31.98
C ARG A 83 30.67 -9.12 -31.17
N ARG A 84 29.38 -9.47 -31.32
CA ARG A 84 28.31 -8.92 -30.45
C ARG A 84 28.32 -9.52 -29.04
N GLU A 85 28.84 -10.72 -28.88
CA GLU A 85 28.83 -11.43 -27.61
C GLU A 85 29.94 -10.95 -26.67
N ARG A 86 31.11 -10.55 -27.21
CA ARG A 86 32.24 -10.04 -26.40
C ARG A 86 32.05 -8.64 -25.84
N HIS A 87 31.16 -7.82 -26.39
CA HIS A 87 30.86 -6.48 -25.83
C HIS A 87 29.77 -6.50 -24.74
N ARG A 88 29.21 -7.67 -24.41
CA ARG A 88 28.32 -7.83 -23.24
C ARG A 88 29.05 -8.00 -21.92
N ASN A 89 30.38 -8.21 -21.96
CA ASN A 89 31.16 -8.40 -20.75
C ASN A 89 31.49 -7.05 -20.08
N ASN A 90 30.64 -6.71 -19.11
CA ASN A 90 31.06 -6.29 -17.76
C ASN A 90 31.49 -4.85 -17.50
N SER A 91 31.05 -3.89 -18.29
CA SER A 91 30.80 -2.57 -17.70
C SER A 91 29.45 -2.67 -16.97
N ILE A 92 29.49 -2.96 -15.66
CA ILE A 92 28.30 -2.83 -14.81
C ILE A 92 27.88 -1.37 -14.93
N ASP A 93 26.78 -1.11 -15.61
CA ASP A 93 26.27 0.25 -15.81
C ASP A 93 25.78 0.78 -14.46
N VAL A 94 26.67 1.45 -13.73
CA VAL A 94 26.43 2.01 -12.40
C VAL A 94 25.29 3.04 -12.41
N SER A 95 24.86 3.51 -13.60
CA SER A 95 23.72 4.42 -13.73
C SER A 95 22.36 3.74 -13.53
N LEU A 96 22.28 2.40 -13.63
CA LEU A 96 21.02 1.68 -13.47
C LEU A 96 20.63 1.55 -11.99
N PRO A 97 19.34 1.77 -11.62
CA PRO A 97 18.87 1.66 -10.25
C PRO A 97 19.16 0.34 -9.54
N LYS A 98 19.28 -0.77 -10.29
CA LYS A 98 19.68 -2.08 -9.73
C LYS A 98 21.11 -2.12 -9.19
N ASN A 99 21.96 -1.18 -9.59
CA ASN A 99 23.37 -1.10 -9.18
C ASN A 99 23.62 -0.04 -8.09
N PHE A 100 22.55 0.59 -7.57
CA PHE A 100 22.68 1.51 -6.44
C PHE A 100 22.95 0.76 -5.13
N LYS A 101 23.44 1.48 -4.11
CA LYS A 101 23.69 0.92 -2.76
C LYS A 101 22.44 0.22 -2.18
N ILE A 102 21.25 0.73 -2.52
CA ILE A 102 19.96 0.15 -2.18
C ILE A 102 19.21 -0.08 -3.51
N PRO A 103 19.26 -1.30 -4.08
CA PRO A 103 18.60 -1.59 -5.34
C PRO A 103 17.08 -1.56 -5.20
N LEU A 104 16.40 -1.06 -6.23
CA LEU A 104 14.94 -1.08 -6.32
C LEU A 104 14.46 -2.39 -6.97
N THR A 105 13.50 -3.04 -6.32
CA THR A 105 12.79 -4.22 -6.82
C THR A 105 11.91 -3.84 -8.01
N CYS A 106 11.98 -4.61 -9.09
CA CYS A 106 11.16 -4.42 -10.28
C CYS A 106 9.67 -4.63 -9.96
N PHE A 107 8.85 -3.60 -10.22
CA PHE A 107 7.41 -3.63 -9.99
C PHE A 107 6.72 -4.83 -10.67
N PHE A 108 6.97 -5.04 -11.97
CA PHE A 108 6.31 -6.11 -12.72
C PHE A 108 6.72 -7.51 -12.26
N TRP A 109 8.00 -7.71 -11.94
CA TRP A 109 8.48 -8.98 -11.41
C TRP A 109 7.83 -9.29 -10.05
N TYR A 110 7.76 -8.31 -9.15
CA TYR A 110 7.18 -8.51 -7.82
C TYR A 110 5.68 -8.79 -7.85
N PHE A 111 4.90 -7.99 -8.58
CA PHE A 111 3.43 -8.12 -8.59
C PHE A 111 2.92 -9.24 -9.50
N ASN A 112 3.56 -9.47 -10.65
CA ASN A 112 3.09 -10.46 -11.63
C ASN A 112 3.90 -11.77 -11.59
N GLY A 113 4.97 -11.83 -10.80
CA GLY A 113 5.95 -12.93 -10.83
C GLY A 113 6.77 -12.98 -12.12
N ARG A 114 6.59 -12.02 -13.04
CA ARG A 114 7.21 -12.03 -14.37
C ARG A 114 7.41 -10.61 -14.90
N CYS A 115 8.63 -10.33 -15.34
CA CYS A 115 8.97 -9.15 -16.12
C CYS A 115 9.18 -9.54 -17.58
N ASN A 116 8.82 -8.65 -18.52
CA ASN A 116 9.06 -8.88 -19.95
C ASN A 116 10.55 -8.71 -20.34
N LYS A 117 11.35 -8.09 -19.46
CA LYS A 117 12.80 -7.96 -19.63
C LYS A 117 13.53 -9.10 -18.91
N ARG A 118 14.69 -9.49 -19.42
CA ARG A 118 15.62 -10.35 -18.69
C ARG A 118 16.18 -9.61 -17.48
N ASP A 119 16.69 -10.33 -16.49
CA ASP A 119 17.28 -9.73 -15.28
C ASP A 119 18.50 -8.84 -15.61
N GLU A 120 19.33 -9.29 -16.55
CA GLU A 120 20.47 -8.52 -17.09
C GLU A 120 20.05 -7.21 -17.79
N ASP A 121 18.90 -7.20 -18.48
CA ASP A 121 18.39 -6.07 -19.26
C ASP A 121 17.42 -5.16 -18.48
N CYS A 122 16.96 -5.61 -17.30
CA CYS A 122 16.08 -4.83 -16.45
C CYS A 122 16.90 -3.79 -15.69
N ALA A 123 16.38 -2.57 -15.58
CA ALA A 123 16.98 -1.50 -14.80
C ALA A 123 16.80 -1.69 -13.28
N TYR A 124 15.94 -2.63 -12.88
CA TYR A 124 15.51 -2.92 -11.52
C TYR A 124 15.80 -4.40 -11.19
N ALA A 125 15.93 -4.72 -9.90
CA ALA A 125 16.23 -6.06 -9.42
C ALA A 125 15.04 -7.02 -9.56
N HIS A 126 15.26 -8.25 -10.04
CA HIS A 126 14.26 -9.34 -10.00
C HIS A 126 14.39 -10.21 -8.73
N TRP A 127 14.58 -9.57 -7.58
CA TRP A 127 14.48 -10.17 -6.25
C TRP A 127 13.94 -9.12 -5.28
N ASN A 128 13.38 -9.56 -4.15
CA ASN A 128 12.82 -8.65 -3.15
C ASN A 128 13.94 -7.97 -2.34
N THR A 129 14.10 -6.66 -2.51
CA THR A 129 15.08 -5.82 -1.83
C THR A 129 14.50 -5.06 -0.63
N GLY A 130 13.18 -5.16 -0.39
CA GLY A 130 12.45 -4.32 0.56
C GLY A 130 12.12 -2.91 0.04
N HIS A 131 12.69 -2.50 -1.09
CA HIS A 131 12.44 -1.19 -1.72
C HIS A 131 11.86 -1.39 -3.13
N PHE A 132 10.62 -0.96 -3.35
CA PHE A 132 9.91 -1.21 -4.60
C PHE A 132 10.03 -0.02 -5.56
N ALA A 133 10.26 -0.32 -6.84
CA ALA A 133 10.04 0.67 -7.88
C ALA A 133 8.56 1.07 -7.92
N GLY A 134 8.29 2.35 -8.15
CA GLY A 134 6.92 2.85 -8.32
C GLY A 134 6.21 2.17 -9.50
N ALA A 135 4.88 2.07 -9.41
CA ALA A 135 4.07 1.60 -10.51
C ALA A 135 4.27 2.51 -11.74
N PRO A 136 4.31 1.94 -12.97
CA PRO A 136 4.39 2.76 -14.18
C PRO A 136 3.19 3.70 -14.26
N ILE A 137 3.47 4.99 -14.41
CA ILE A 137 2.45 6.03 -14.51
C ILE A 137 1.71 5.81 -15.84
N SER A 138 0.42 5.54 -15.70
CA SER A 138 -0.49 5.26 -16.81
C SER A 138 -1.35 6.51 -17.02
N ILE A 139 -1.18 7.17 -18.16
CA ILE A 139 -1.93 8.38 -18.48
C ILE A 139 -3.11 7.99 -19.38
N PRO A 140 -4.36 8.31 -19.00
CA PRO A 140 -5.50 8.10 -19.87
C PRO A 140 -5.42 9.09 -21.04
N THR A 141 -5.43 8.56 -22.26
CA THR A 141 -5.50 9.31 -23.52
C THR A 141 -6.83 9.00 -24.22
N ALA A 142 -7.21 9.80 -25.22
CA ALA A 142 -8.45 9.59 -25.98
C ALA A 142 -8.55 8.19 -26.62
N ASN A 143 -7.40 7.57 -26.92
CA ASN A 143 -7.32 6.26 -27.58
C ASN A 143 -7.06 5.08 -26.61
N GLY A 144 -6.99 5.32 -25.30
CA GLY A 144 -6.69 4.29 -24.30
C GLY A 144 -5.70 4.75 -23.23
N VAL A 145 -5.09 3.81 -22.51
CA VAL A 145 -4.11 4.11 -21.46
C VAL A 145 -2.70 3.98 -22.05
N GLU A 146 -1.96 5.08 -22.14
CA GLU A 146 -0.55 5.05 -22.58
C GLU A 146 0.37 5.10 -21.36
N SER A 147 1.34 4.18 -21.31
CA SER A 147 2.42 4.24 -20.34
C SER A 147 3.49 5.21 -20.84
N VAL A 148 3.64 6.34 -20.15
CA VAL A 148 4.58 7.39 -20.57
C VAL A 148 5.78 7.40 -19.62
N ALA A 149 6.99 7.27 -20.17
CA ALA A 149 8.23 7.32 -19.40
C ALA A 149 9.25 8.28 -20.03
N GLY A 150 10.11 8.87 -19.21
CA GLY A 150 11.24 9.69 -19.66
C GLY A 150 10.83 10.99 -20.35
N LYS A 151 11.45 11.29 -21.50
CA LYS A 151 11.26 12.56 -22.22
C LYS A 151 9.80 12.83 -22.62
N LYS A 152 9.08 11.79 -23.07
CA LYS A 152 7.66 11.90 -23.41
C LYS A 152 6.79 12.32 -22.22
N ALA A 153 7.18 11.95 -20.99
CA ALA A 153 6.43 12.35 -19.80
C ALA A 153 6.57 13.85 -19.56
N ARG A 154 7.75 14.42 -19.85
CA ARG A 154 7.98 15.89 -19.77
C ARG A 154 7.15 16.62 -20.81
N ASP A 155 7.15 16.14 -22.05
CA ASP A 155 6.38 16.75 -23.13
C ASP A 155 4.88 16.75 -22.77
N PHE A 156 4.36 15.61 -22.28
CA PHE A 156 2.97 15.53 -21.82
C PHE A 156 2.66 16.50 -20.68
N THR A 157 3.55 16.64 -19.70
CA THR A 157 3.34 17.60 -18.61
C THR A 157 3.38 19.06 -19.06
N SER A 158 4.07 19.36 -20.17
CA SER A 158 4.11 20.72 -20.72
C SER A 158 2.82 21.12 -21.43
N GLU A 159 2.09 20.15 -21.97
CA GLU A 159 0.79 20.36 -22.62
C GLU A 159 -0.38 20.46 -21.64
N LEU A 160 -0.21 19.97 -20.41
CA LEU A 160 -1.23 20.15 -19.38
C LEU A 160 -1.38 21.64 -19.07
N PRO A 161 -2.60 22.20 -19.06
CA PRO A 161 -2.83 23.59 -18.71
C PRO A 161 -2.15 23.89 -17.38
N ARG A 162 -1.15 24.77 -17.41
CA ARG A 162 -0.49 25.22 -16.19
C ARG A 162 -1.57 25.86 -15.31
N PRO A 163 -1.71 25.43 -14.04
CA PRO A 163 -2.65 26.07 -13.14
C PRO A 163 -2.43 27.57 -13.13
N SER A 164 -3.51 28.35 -13.15
CA SER A 164 -3.44 29.80 -12.97
C SER A 164 -2.70 30.12 -11.67
N VAL A 165 -1.95 31.22 -11.65
CA VAL A 165 -1.26 31.71 -10.44
C VAL A 165 -2.25 31.84 -9.28
N TYR A 166 -3.44 32.37 -9.54
CA TYR A 166 -4.52 32.47 -8.55
C TYR A 166 -4.98 31.11 -8.00
N ALA A 167 -5.01 30.06 -8.83
CA ALA A 167 -5.37 28.72 -8.38
C ALA A 167 -4.27 28.09 -7.50
N LEU A 168 -3.01 28.50 -7.69
CA LEU A 168 -1.91 28.09 -6.82
C LEU A 168 -1.96 28.84 -5.49
N GLU A 169 -2.24 30.14 -5.50
CA GLU A 169 -2.41 30.95 -4.29
C GLU A 169 -3.57 30.44 -3.42
N GLU A 170 -4.74 30.17 -4.01
CA GLU A 170 -5.88 29.58 -3.28
C GLU A 170 -5.52 28.23 -2.66
N ARG A 171 -4.76 27.40 -3.40
CA ARG A 171 -4.28 26.11 -2.88
C ARG A 171 -3.29 26.31 -1.73
N GLU A 172 -2.41 27.29 -1.80
CA GLU A 172 -1.44 27.60 -0.76
C GLU A 172 -2.14 28.09 0.52
N GLU A 173 -3.11 28.99 0.39
CA GLU A 173 -3.94 29.45 1.52
C GLU A 173 -4.72 28.29 2.15
N ALA A 174 -5.31 27.41 1.33
CA ALA A 174 -6.00 26.23 1.83
C ALA A 174 -5.06 25.25 2.57
N ILE A 175 -3.79 25.17 2.17
CA ILE A 175 -2.77 24.40 2.89
C ILE A 175 -2.44 25.08 4.22
N LYS A 176 -2.21 26.40 4.24
CA LYS A 176 -1.93 27.17 5.47
C LYS A 176 -3.05 27.04 6.50
N VAL A 177 -4.31 27.09 6.08
CA VAL A 177 -5.46 26.87 6.98
C VAL A 177 -5.44 25.47 7.58
N LYS A 178 -5.13 24.45 6.79
CA LYS A 178 -5.00 23.06 7.28
C LYS A 178 -3.82 22.88 8.23
N GLU A 179 -2.70 23.54 7.97
CA GLU A 179 -1.53 23.53 8.86
C GLU A 179 -1.89 24.12 10.22
N GLN A 180 -2.54 25.29 10.26
CA GLN A 180 -3.01 25.90 11.50
C GLN A 180 -4.04 25.02 12.25
N GLU A 181 -4.92 24.33 11.52
CA GLU A 181 -5.86 23.39 12.11
C GLU A 181 -5.13 22.21 12.77
N LEU A 182 -4.11 21.65 12.10
CA LEU A 182 -3.29 20.57 12.63
C LEU A 182 -2.50 21.00 13.87
N GLU A 183 -1.85 22.16 13.84
CA GLU A 183 -1.15 22.72 15.02
C GLU A 183 -2.09 22.91 16.21
N SER A 184 -3.33 23.32 15.95
CA SER A 184 -4.34 23.46 17.01
C SER A 184 -4.78 22.11 17.56
N ARG A 185 -4.86 21.08 16.71
CA ARG A 185 -5.15 19.69 17.14
C ARG A 185 -3.99 19.11 17.94
N GLU A 186 -2.75 19.34 17.53
CA GLU A 186 -1.55 18.89 18.25
C GLU A 186 -1.48 19.50 19.66
N ARG A 187 -1.67 20.82 19.79
CA ARG A 187 -1.77 21.48 21.10
C ARG A 187 -2.88 20.91 21.99
N ASN A 188 -4.02 20.53 21.40
CA ASN A 188 -5.10 19.90 22.14
C ASN A 188 -4.77 18.47 22.58
N VAL A 189 -4.01 17.72 21.79
CA VAL A 189 -3.51 16.39 22.17
C VAL A 189 -2.51 16.51 23.30
N GLU A 190 -1.53 17.41 23.18
CA GLU A 190 -0.52 17.67 24.21
C GLU A 190 -1.17 18.03 25.56
N LYS A 191 -2.15 18.95 25.55
CA LYS A 191 -2.90 19.28 26.77
C LYS A 191 -3.62 18.07 27.38
N ARG A 192 -4.20 17.20 26.55
CA ARG A 192 -4.85 15.97 27.03
C ARG A 192 -3.85 14.98 27.61
N GLU A 193 -2.66 14.88 27.02
CA GLU A 193 -1.57 14.06 27.53
C GLU A 193 -1.10 14.55 28.90
N GLU A 194 -0.92 15.86 29.08
CA GLU A 194 -0.59 16.44 30.38
C GLU A 194 -1.66 16.15 31.44
N ASP A 195 -2.94 16.29 31.09
CA ASP A 195 -4.05 16.04 32.01
C ASP A 195 -4.14 14.56 32.40
N LEU A 196 -3.87 13.66 31.44
CA LEU A 196 -3.75 12.23 31.71
C LEU A 196 -2.56 11.94 32.63
N GLU A 197 -1.40 12.56 32.39
CA GLU A 197 -0.22 12.39 33.24
C GLU A 197 -0.44 12.90 34.66
N LYS A 198 -1.11 14.05 34.83
CA LYS A 198 -1.50 14.55 36.16
C LYS A 198 -2.42 13.55 36.87
N THR A 199 -3.38 12.98 36.13
CA THR A 199 -4.32 12.00 36.66
C THR A 199 -3.62 10.70 37.08
N THR A 200 -2.69 10.18 36.27
CA THR A 200 -1.93 8.98 36.61
C THR A 200 -1.03 9.20 37.82
N ARG A 201 -0.33 10.34 37.91
CA ARG A 201 0.48 10.72 39.08
C ARG A 201 -0.35 10.82 40.36
N LEU A 202 -1.55 11.37 40.31
CA LEU A 202 -2.45 11.43 41.46
C LEU A 202 -2.90 10.03 41.91
N ARG A 203 -3.29 9.16 40.97
CA ARG A 203 -3.64 7.77 41.26
C ARG A 203 -2.48 6.98 41.84
N GLU A 204 -1.26 7.19 41.34
CA GLU A 204 -0.07 6.54 41.88
C GLU A 204 0.20 6.96 43.33
N LYS A 205 0.07 8.25 43.65
CA LYS A 205 0.19 8.76 45.03
C LYS A 205 -0.87 8.15 45.95
N GLU A 206 -2.12 8.05 45.49
CA GLU A 206 -3.19 7.41 46.24
C GLU A 206 -2.88 5.93 46.51
N PHE A 207 -2.40 5.21 45.49
CA PHE A 207 -2.01 3.81 45.61
C PHE A 207 -0.88 3.63 46.64
N ARG A 208 0.17 4.46 46.58
CA ARG A 208 1.28 4.44 47.56
C ARG A 208 0.80 4.72 48.98
N LEU A 209 -0.16 5.63 49.17
CA LEU A 209 -0.75 5.90 50.49
C LEU A 209 -1.55 4.71 51.00
N ARG A 210 -2.32 4.05 50.13
CA ARG A 210 -3.06 2.83 50.47
C ARG A 210 -2.14 1.68 50.84
N GLU A 211 -1.07 1.48 50.08
CA GLU A 211 -0.03 0.48 50.35
C GLU A 211 0.59 0.70 51.73
N LYS A 212 1.05 1.92 52.04
CA LYS A 212 1.59 2.27 53.37
C LYS A 212 0.60 2.00 54.51
N ARG A 213 -0.70 2.24 54.30
CA ARG A 213 -1.75 1.93 55.30
C ARG A 213 -1.88 0.42 55.51
N LEU A 214 -1.81 -0.36 54.44
CA LEU A 214 -1.86 -1.83 54.52
C LEU A 214 -0.64 -2.39 55.24
N THR A 215 0.57 -1.91 54.92
CA THR A 215 1.81 -2.32 55.61
C THR A 215 1.74 -2.06 57.10
N ARG A 216 1.34 -0.86 57.53
CA ARG A 216 1.16 -0.52 58.96
C ARG A 216 0.14 -1.42 59.65
N LYS A 217 -0.95 -1.75 58.96
CA LYS A 217 -1.99 -2.66 59.49
C LYS A 217 -1.45 -4.09 59.64
N GLU A 218 -0.66 -4.56 58.67
CA GLU A 218 -0.02 -5.87 58.73
C GLU A 218 1.00 -5.96 59.88
N GLU A 219 1.86 -4.94 60.04
CA GLU A 219 2.81 -4.84 61.14
C GLU A 219 2.10 -4.86 62.51
N ALA A 220 1.00 -4.11 62.64
CA ALA A 220 0.20 -4.11 63.87
C ALA A 220 -0.40 -5.49 64.18
N LEU A 221 -0.88 -6.21 63.16
CA LEU A 221 -1.39 -7.57 63.32
C LEU A 221 -0.28 -8.57 63.70
N ARG A 222 0.91 -8.45 63.10
CA ARG A 222 2.08 -9.26 63.48
C ARG A 222 2.51 -8.99 64.93
N HIS A 223 2.49 -7.73 65.36
CA HIS A 223 2.78 -7.36 66.73
C HIS A 223 1.73 -7.92 67.70
N ALA A 224 0.44 -7.84 67.37
CA ALA A 224 -0.64 -8.40 68.20
C ALA A 224 -0.51 -9.93 68.38
N ASN A 225 -0.11 -10.65 67.33
CA ASN A 225 0.05 -12.11 67.37
C ASN A 225 1.34 -12.57 68.08
N SER A 226 2.34 -11.70 68.25
CA SER A 226 3.60 -12.04 68.90
C SER A 226 3.64 -11.69 70.39
N SER A 227 2.64 -10.97 70.91
CA SER A 227 2.50 -10.75 72.35
C SER A 227 2.22 -12.08 73.08
N PRO A 228 3.11 -12.55 73.96
CA PRO A 228 2.89 -13.78 74.71
C PRO A 228 1.66 -13.65 75.61
N GLN A 229 0.79 -14.65 75.59
CA GLN A 229 -0.30 -14.77 76.56
C GLN A 229 0.32 -15.06 77.93
N THR A 230 0.46 -14.01 78.75
CA THR A 230 0.90 -14.07 80.14
C THR A 230 -0.20 -14.55 81.07
#